data_AF-A0A099NVI6-F1
#
_entry.id   AF-A0A099NVI6-F1
#
_cell.length_a   1.000
_cell.length_b   1.000
_cell.length_c   1.000
_cell.angle_alpha   90.00
_cell.angle_beta   90.00
_cell.angle_gamma   90.00
#
_symmetry.space_group_name_H-M   'P 1'
#
loop_
_entity.id
_entity.type
_entity.pdbx_description
1 polymer ?
#
loop_
_entity_poly.entity_id
_entity_poly.type
_entity_poly.pdbx_seq_one_letter_code
_entity_poly.pdbx_strand_id
1 'polypeptide(L)'
;MFRPSLRQAHLGLNPCKLLARVAVPVRHASQRRNVDKIEWKWFLLVAAFGTMVYVNVMQRIQEQDHSKNLEKYKKTFTEDEWNKYISEIQKKHLTLEKGEECYLLPVTNGNSKDSKVVKQIVEKLGAKVIDLNELVERQLEGGKYHILLKENLETHDPKANGFAYSFTYRLKPGIFTQLVSDEIKKEKDADPGAGRFLLLNYPPNIKEAIKFEQNVCSRDTLLVLKDEEDNNVVEYFETVDKIKHVKDLPKLDPLEISHVAKPAPLLETPQLKMLADTQPSQDAPAIEKAQWQLRQLGQPIRQYGESDEDVITRLKSLK
;
A
#
# COMPACT_ATOMS: atom_id res chain seq x y z
N MET A 1 32.04 62.43 3.30
CA MET A 1 33.33 62.63 2.60
C MET A 1 33.76 61.32 1.97
N PHE A 2 34.03 61.36 0.66
CA PHE A 2 34.79 60.43 -0.20
C PHE A 2 34.37 58.94 -0.36
N ARG A 3 33.57 58.71 -1.41
CA ARG A 3 33.81 57.70 -2.50
C ARG A 3 35.10 58.08 -3.30
N PRO A 4 35.55 57.39 -4.37
CA PRO A 4 35.38 56.00 -4.89
C PRO A 4 36.69 55.38 -5.48
N SER A 5 36.62 54.15 -6.04
CA SER A 5 37.38 53.68 -7.23
C SER A 5 36.81 52.30 -7.60
N LEU A 6 36.15 51.99 -8.72
CA LEU A 6 36.27 52.34 -10.16
C LEU A 6 37.59 51.87 -10.79
N ARG A 7 37.57 50.65 -11.37
CA ARG A 7 38.24 50.33 -12.62
C ARG A 7 37.33 49.53 -13.54
N GLN A 8 36.91 50.21 -14.61
CA GLN A 8 36.50 49.64 -15.89
C GLN A 8 37.72 49.20 -16.69
N ALA A 9 37.49 48.27 -17.62
CA ALA A 9 38.01 48.20 -19.00
C ALA A 9 38.10 46.72 -19.42
N HIS A 10 37.91 46.28 -20.65
CA HIS A 10 37.21 46.73 -21.87
C HIS A 10 37.60 45.67 -22.91
N LEU A 11 36.69 45.35 -23.84
CA LEU A 11 36.96 44.97 -25.23
C LEU A 11 37.55 43.59 -25.55
N GLY A 12 36.81 42.88 -26.41
CA GLY A 12 37.28 41.72 -27.17
C GLY A 12 36.19 41.19 -28.09
N LEU A 13 35.73 42.02 -29.02
CA LEU A 13 34.79 41.69 -30.09
C LEU A 13 35.47 40.86 -31.20
N ASN A 14 34.71 39.88 -31.73
CA ASN A 14 34.72 39.33 -33.11
C ASN A 14 35.84 38.34 -33.52
N PRO A 15 35.68 37.61 -34.65
CA PRO A 15 34.50 36.94 -35.23
C PRO A 15 34.81 35.52 -35.79
N CYS A 16 33.76 34.83 -36.26
CA CYS A 16 33.71 33.91 -37.41
C CYS A 16 34.99 33.17 -37.85
N LYS A 17 35.12 31.89 -37.48
CA LYS A 17 35.79 30.80 -38.21
C LYS A 17 35.22 29.48 -37.66
N LEU A 18 35.01 28.40 -38.38
CA LEU A 18 35.11 28.05 -39.78
C LEU A 18 34.25 26.79 -39.93
N LEU A 19 33.66 26.60 -41.11
CA LEU A 19 33.01 25.37 -41.54
C LEU A 19 33.95 24.17 -41.39
N ALA A 20 33.56 23.16 -40.61
CA ALA A 20 34.10 21.81 -40.73
C ALA A 20 32.98 20.88 -41.20
N ARG A 21 32.78 20.86 -42.52
CA ARG A 21 32.12 19.76 -43.22
C ARG A 21 32.91 18.48 -42.89
N VAL A 22 32.33 17.62 -42.06
CA VAL A 22 32.76 16.22 -41.99
C VAL A 22 32.31 15.57 -43.29
N ALA A 23 33.20 15.59 -44.28
CA ALA A 23 33.08 14.78 -45.47
C ALA A 23 33.24 13.31 -45.04
N VAL A 24 32.14 12.60 -44.91
CA VAL A 24 32.16 11.14 -44.83
C VAL A 24 32.61 10.63 -46.21
N PRO A 25 33.74 9.93 -46.34
CA PRO A 25 34.11 9.33 -47.62
C PRO A 25 33.13 8.21 -47.95
N VAL A 26 32.25 8.45 -48.92
CA VAL A 26 31.50 7.40 -49.63
C VAL A 26 32.53 6.58 -50.40
N ARG A 27 32.99 5.48 -49.79
CA ARG A 27 33.72 4.43 -50.52
C ARG A 27 32.71 3.62 -51.31
N HIS A 28 32.57 3.95 -52.60
CA HIS A 28 32.08 3.01 -53.60
C HIS A 28 33.14 1.91 -53.81
N ALA A 29 33.04 0.85 -53.01
CA ALA A 29 33.70 -0.41 -53.33
C ALA A 29 32.77 -1.20 -54.26
N SER A 30 33.01 -1.02 -55.56
CA SER A 30 32.58 -1.95 -56.59
C SER A 30 33.28 -3.29 -56.34
N GLN A 31 32.56 -4.28 -55.79
CA GLN A 31 33.00 -5.66 -55.84
C GLN A 31 31.86 -6.55 -56.32
N ARG A 32 31.95 -6.89 -57.61
CA ARG A 32 31.15 -7.90 -58.27
C ARG A 32 31.41 -9.28 -57.65
N ARG A 33 30.32 -10.00 -57.45
CA ARG A 33 30.17 -11.47 -57.46
C ARG A 33 30.95 -12.24 -56.38
N ASN A 34 30.25 -12.56 -55.30
CA ASN A 34 29.69 -13.90 -55.09
C ASN A 34 28.46 -13.74 -54.20
N VAL A 35 27.29 -14.14 -54.70
CA VAL A 35 26.11 -14.29 -53.85
C VAL A 35 26.37 -15.56 -53.06
N ASP A 36 27.09 -15.39 -51.96
CA ASP A 36 27.29 -16.43 -50.99
C ASP A 36 25.92 -16.90 -50.53
N LYS A 37 25.79 -18.21 -50.46
CA LYS A 37 24.67 -18.91 -49.84
C LYS A 37 24.43 -18.28 -48.46
N ILE A 38 23.56 -17.28 -48.37
CA ILE A 38 23.02 -16.85 -47.09
C ILE A 38 22.29 -18.09 -46.60
N GLU A 39 22.92 -18.78 -45.64
CA GLU A 39 22.53 -20.12 -45.26
C GLU A 39 21.07 -20.04 -44.81
N TRP A 40 20.18 -20.69 -45.54
CA TRP A 40 18.73 -20.74 -45.27
C TRP A 40 18.41 -21.07 -43.80
N LYS A 41 19.37 -21.71 -43.11
CA LYS A 41 19.41 -21.98 -41.68
C LYS A 41 19.28 -20.72 -40.81
N TRP A 42 19.94 -19.61 -41.15
CA TRP A 42 19.84 -18.36 -40.38
C TRP A 42 18.49 -17.68 -40.55
N PHE A 43 17.92 -17.70 -41.76
CA PHE A 43 16.56 -17.20 -41.99
C PHE A 43 15.52 -18.03 -41.24
N LEU A 44 15.65 -19.37 -41.22
CA LEU A 44 14.77 -20.24 -40.43
C LEU A 44 14.88 -19.98 -38.93
N LEU A 45 16.10 -19.73 -38.42
CA LEU A 45 16.32 -19.47 -37.00
C LEU A 45 15.72 -18.12 -36.58
N VAL A 46 15.91 -17.07 -37.38
CA VAL A 46 15.29 -15.76 -37.14
C VAL A 46 13.76 -15.84 -37.24
N ALA A 47 13.22 -16.62 -38.19
CA ALA A 47 11.79 -16.84 -38.32
C ALA A 47 11.19 -17.58 -37.12
N ALA A 48 11.87 -18.61 -36.62
CA ALA A 48 11.45 -19.37 -35.42
C ALA A 48 11.51 -18.49 -34.16
N PHE A 49 12.56 -17.68 -34.01
CA PHE A 49 12.67 -16.75 -32.89
C PHE A 49 11.61 -15.65 -32.97
N GLY A 50 11.36 -15.10 -34.16
CA GLY A 50 10.31 -14.11 -34.41
C GLY A 50 8.91 -14.64 -34.09
N THR A 51 8.61 -15.89 -34.47
CA THR A 51 7.34 -16.53 -34.12
C THR A 51 7.21 -16.79 -32.61
N MET A 52 8.29 -17.20 -31.93
CA MET A 52 8.27 -17.39 -30.47
C MET A 52 8.01 -16.08 -29.72
N VAL A 53 8.63 -14.97 -30.13
CA VAL A 53 8.37 -13.65 -29.55
C VAL A 53 6.93 -13.19 -29.86
N TYR A 54 6.47 -13.38 -31.10
CA TYR A 54 5.11 -13.03 -31.48
C TYR A 54 4.05 -13.80 -30.69
N VAL A 55 4.23 -15.10 -30.48
CA VAL A 55 3.32 -15.92 -29.66
C VAL A 55 3.31 -15.43 -28.21
N ASN A 56 4.46 -15.11 -27.62
CA ASN A 56 4.53 -14.55 -26.27
C ASN A 56 3.83 -13.19 -26.16
N VAL A 57 4.01 -12.31 -27.16
CA VAL A 57 3.34 -11.01 -27.20
C VAL A 57 1.83 -11.19 -27.39
N MET A 58 1.40 -12.10 -28.26
CA MET A 58 -0.03 -12.38 -28.45
C MET A 58 -0.67 -13.04 -27.24
N GLN A 59 0.04 -13.90 -26.52
CA GLN A 59 -0.44 -14.44 -25.23
C GLN A 59 -0.58 -13.32 -24.20
N ARG A 60 0.41 -12.42 -24.07
CA ARG A 60 0.33 -11.24 -23.20
C ARG A 60 -0.81 -10.28 -23.56
N ILE A 61 -1.03 -10.02 -24.86
CA ILE A 61 -2.13 -9.18 -25.34
C ILE A 61 -3.46 -9.89 -25.08
N GLN A 62 -3.56 -11.20 -25.31
CA GLN A 62 -4.78 -11.97 -25.09
C GLN A 62 -5.12 -12.10 -23.59
N GLU A 63 -4.12 -12.10 -22.70
CA GLU A 63 -4.29 -11.96 -21.26
C GLU A 63 -4.78 -10.56 -20.86
N GLN A 64 -4.35 -9.53 -21.60
CA GLN A 64 -4.80 -8.15 -21.44
C GLN A 64 -6.08 -7.82 -22.19
N ASP A 65 -6.56 -8.66 -23.12
CA ASP A 65 -7.77 -8.41 -23.88
C ASP A 65 -8.99 -8.63 -22.98
N HIS A 66 -9.60 -7.52 -22.61
CA HIS A 66 -10.70 -7.41 -21.65
C HIS A 66 -11.97 -8.19 -22.09
N SER A 67 -12.02 -8.63 -23.35
CA SER A 67 -13.17 -9.30 -23.95
C SER A 67 -13.24 -10.81 -23.66
N LYS A 68 -12.12 -11.48 -23.36
CA LYS A 68 -12.11 -12.93 -23.07
C LYS A 68 -12.09 -13.25 -21.56
N ASN A 69 -11.77 -12.28 -20.72
CA ASN A 69 -11.88 -12.34 -19.26
C ASN A 69 -13.27 -11.85 -18.77
N LEU A 70 -14.34 -12.25 -19.48
CA LEU A 70 -15.73 -11.90 -19.15
C LEU A 70 -16.15 -12.36 -17.74
N GLU A 71 -15.51 -13.41 -17.22
CA GLU A 71 -15.71 -13.89 -15.84
C GLU A 71 -15.00 -13.02 -14.79
N LYS A 72 -13.85 -12.40 -15.13
CA LYS A 72 -13.16 -11.44 -14.24
C LYS A 72 -13.79 -10.04 -14.26
N TYR A 73 -14.51 -9.71 -15.34
CA TYR A 73 -15.17 -8.42 -15.51
C TYR A 73 -16.62 -8.62 -15.98
N LYS A 74 -17.43 -9.28 -15.15
CA LYS A 74 -18.88 -9.27 -15.34
C LYS A 74 -19.35 -7.81 -15.26
N LYS A 75 -19.82 -7.27 -16.39
CA LYS A 75 -20.31 -5.88 -16.50
C LYS A 75 -21.65 -5.66 -15.79
N THR A 76 -22.30 -6.76 -15.40
CA THR A 76 -23.58 -6.84 -14.71
C THR A 76 -23.41 -7.74 -13.48
N PHE A 77 -23.64 -7.19 -12.30
CA PHE A 77 -23.65 -7.95 -11.05
C PHE A 77 -25.09 -8.30 -10.69
N THR A 78 -25.32 -9.54 -10.26
CA THR A 78 -26.53 -9.89 -9.50
C THR A 78 -26.43 -9.31 -8.08
N GLU A 79 -27.55 -9.20 -7.35
CA GLU A 79 -27.56 -8.63 -5.99
C GLU A 79 -26.63 -9.39 -5.04
N ASP A 80 -26.62 -10.72 -5.11
CA ASP A 80 -25.74 -11.56 -4.30
C ASP A 80 -24.27 -11.39 -4.68
N GLU A 81 -23.94 -11.30 -5.97
CA GLU A 81 -22.57 -11.06 -6.43
C GLU A 81 -22.08 -9.66 -6.06
N TRP A 82 -22.95 -8.64 -6.15
CA TRP A 82 -22.65 -7.27 -5.74
C TRP A 82 -22.44 -7.20 -4.22
N ASN A 83 -23.30 -7.82 -3.44
CA ASN A 83 -23.17 -7.87 -1.99
C ASN A 83 -21.90 -8.63 -1.58
N LYS A 84 -21.58 -9.73 -2.26
CA LYS A 84 -20.34 -10.46 -2.05
C LYS A 84 -19.13 -9.59 -2.39
N TYR A 85 -19.12 -8.94 -3.56
CA TYR A 85 -18.05 -8.04 -3.99
C TYR A 85 -17.85 -6.85 -3.03
N ILE A 86 -18.93 -6.17 -2.66
CA ILE A 86 -18.88 -5.07 -1.68
C ILE A 86 -18.44 -5.59 -0.32
N SER A 87 -18.90 -6.76 0.12
CA SER A 87 -18.46 -7.34 1.39
C SER A 87 -16.98 -7.77 1.36
N GLU A 88 -16.45 -8.22 0.22
CA GLU A 88 -15.03 -8.56 0.05
C GLU A 88 -14.16 -7.30 0.04
N ILE A 89 -14.64 -6.21 -0.57
CA ILE A 89 -13.96 -4.90 -0.55
C ILE A 89 -14.07 -4.24 0.82
N GLN A 90 -15.21 -4.35 1.49
CA GLN A 90 -15.49 -3.75 2.80
C GLN A 90 -14.93 -4.56 3.96
N LYS A 91 -14.67 -5.87 3.78
CA LYS A 91 -13.86 -6.66 4.71
C LYS A 91 -12.44 -6.09 4.65
N LYS A 92 -12.23 -5.04 5.45
CA LYS A 92 -10.89 -4.60 5.87
C LYS A 92 -10.22 -5.84 6.43
N HIS A 93 -9.33 -6.45 5.65
CA HIS A 93 -8.58 -7.61 6.08
C HIS A 93 -7.52 -7.11 7.06
N LEU A 94 -7.96 -6.77 8.27
CA LEU A 94 -7.06 -6.50 9.36
C LEU A 94 -6.17 -7.74 9.52
N THR A 95 -4.88 -7.48 9.68
CA THR A 95 -3.93 -8.56 9.96
C THR A 95 -4.21 -9.21 11.30
N LEU A 96 -4.77 -8.42 12.22
CA LEU A 96 -5.14 -8.85 13.55
C LEU A 96 -6.66 -8.97 13.70
N GLU A 97 -7.09 -10.05 14.34
CA GLU A 97 -8.49 -10.39 14.58
C GLU A 97 -9.05 -9.72 15.85
N LYS A 98 -10.37 -9.87 16.06
CA LYS A 98 -11.07 -9.31 17.22
C LYS A 98 -10.59 -9.98 18.51
N GLY A 99 -9.71 -9.29 19.25
CA GLY A 99 -9.18 -9.75 20.53
C GLY A 99 -7.67 -9.58 20.66
N GLU A 100 -6.98 -9.38 19.54
CA GLU A 100 -5.55 -9.09 19.49
C GLU A 100 -5.30 -7.59 19.78
N GLU A 101 -4.22 -7.30 20.50
CA GLU A 101 -3.87 -5.93 20.92
C GLU A 101 -2.48 -5.55 20.43
N CYS A 102 -2.36 -4.32 19.92
CA CYS A 102 -1.07 -3.74 19.58
C CYS A 102 -0.74 -2.59 20.53
N TYR A 103 0.47 -2.63 21.07
CA TYR A 103 1.05 -1.56 21.86
C TYR A 103 2.10 -0.86 21.01
N LEU A 104 1.92 0.43 20.78
CA LEU A 104 2.77 1.24 19.92
C LEU A 104 3.71 2.07 20.78
N LEU A 105 5.01 2.03 20.50
CA LEU A 105 6.01 2.82 21.20
C LEU A 105 6.80 3.65 20.17
N PRO A 106 6.43 4.91 19.94
CA PRO A 106 6.96 5.70 18.82
C PRO A 106 8.42 6.09 19.03
N VAL A 107 8.83 6.27 20.29
CA VAL A 107 10.18 6.69 20.65
C VAL A 107 10.77 5.70 21.63
N THR A 108 11.87 5.08 21.23
CA THR A 108 12.80 4.43 22.14
C THR A 108 14.11 5.19 22.04
N ASN A 109 14.54 5.84 23.11
CA ASN A 109 15.89 6.39 23.13
C ASN A 109 16.78 5.16 23.27
N GLY A 110 17.75 4.94 22.38
CA GLY A 110 18.69 3.79 22.41
C GLY A 110 19.56 3.66 23.68
N ASN A 111 19.17 4.32 24.76
CA ASN A 111 19.75 4.32 26.09
C ASN A 111 19.44 3.02 26.85
N SER A 112 20.39 2.60 27.69
CA SER A 112 20.27 1.43 28.58
C SER A 112 19.07 1.47 29.55
N LYS A 113 18.46 2.64 29.76
CA LYS A 113 17.27 2.79 30.62
C LYS A 113 16.01 2.30 29.92
N ASP A 114 15.85 2.63 28.64
CA ASP A 114 14.64 2.33 27.88
C ASP A 114 14.56 0.84 27.58
N SER A 115 15.69 0.18 27.32
CA SER A 115 15.74 -1.28 27.17
C SER A 115 15.29 -2.05 28.43
N LYS A 116 15.51 -1.51 29.63
CA LYS A 116 14.98 -2.10 30.88
C LYS A 116 13.47 -1.91 30.98
N VAL A 117 12.96 -0.74 30.58
CA VAL A 117 11.53 -0.47 30.61
C VAL A 117 10.79 -1.30 29.56
N VAL A 118 11.34 -1.43 28.36
CA VAL A 118 10.79 -2.31 27.31
C VAL A 118 10.73 -3.75 27.80
N LYS A 119 11.78 -4.29 28.44
CA LYS A 119 11.74 -5.62 29.04
C LYS A 119 10.63 -5.76 30.09
N GLN A 120 10.46 -4.77 30.95
CA GLN A 120 9.37 -4.77 31.93
C GLN A 120 7.99 -4.74 31.26
N ILE A 121 7.81 -3.98 30.18
CA ILE A 121 6.56 -3.92 29.42
C ILE A 121 6.27 -5.29 28.80
N VAL A 122 7.28 -5.90 28.18
CA VAL A 122 7.18 -7.22 27.56
C VAL A 122 6.79 -8.28 28.59
N GLU A 123 7.44 -8.30 29.75
CA GLU A 123 7.10 -9.21 30.84
C GLU A 123 5.69 -8.97 31.41
N LYS A 124 5.27 -7.70 31.53
CA LYS A 124 3.93 -7.34 32.04
C LYS A 124 2.80 -7.66 31.08
N LEU A 125 3.08 -7.62 29.77
CA LEU A 125 2.07 -7.81 28.73
C LEU A 125 2.14 -9.21 28.12
N GLY A 126 3.24 -9.94 28.26
CA GLY A 126 3.49 -11.16 27.49
C GLY A 126 3.47 -10.92 25.98
N ALA A 127 3.92 -9.74 25.53
CA ALA A 127 3.81 -9.31 24.14
C ALA A 127 5.08 -9.63 23.34
N LYS A 128 4.92 -9.99 22.06
CA LYS A 128 6.05 -10.14 21.14
C LYS A 128 6.56 -8.78 20.69
N VAL A 129 7.87 -8.59 20.67
CA VAL A 129 8.52 -7.32 20.31
C VAL A 129 8.86 -7.30 18.83
N ILE A 130 8.50 -6.22 18.14
CA ILE A 130 8.87 -5.96 16.75
C ILE A 130 9.46 -4.56 16.67
N ASP A 131 10.72 -4.43 16.27
CA ASP A 131 11.38 -3.14 16.08
C ASP A 131 11.37 -2.73 14.60
N LEU A 132 10.82 -1.56 14.30
CA LEU A 132 10.80 -1.03 12.94
C LEU A 132 12.21 -0.78 12.39
N ASN A 133 13.15 -0.32 13.22
CA ASN A 133 14.51 -0.01 12.77
C ASN A 133 15.21 -1.28 12.27
N GLU A 134 15.12 -2.37 13.04
CA GLU A 134 15.68 -3.67 12.66
C GLU A 134 15.01 -4.24 11.39
N LEU A 135 13.70 -4.05 11.23
CA LEU A 135 12.99 -4.48 10.02
C LEU A 135 13.46 -3.72 8.79
N VAL A 136 13.66 -2.41 8.90
CA VAL A 136 14.16 -1.59 7.78
C VAL A 136 15.61 -1.98 7.43
N GLU A 137 16.47 -2.17 8.43
CA GLU A 137 17.85 -2.64 8.23
C GLU A 137 17.89 -3.96 7.46
N ARG A 138 17.13 -4.96 7.92
CA ARG A 138 17.00 -6.28 7.26
C ARG A 138 16.52 -6.15 5.82
N GLN A 139 15.64 -5.20 5.52
CA GLN A 139 15.16 -4.98 4.16
C GLN A 139 16.19 -4.28 3.27
N LEU A 140 17.02 -3.39 3.83
CA LEU A 140 18.11 -2.75 3.10
C LEU A 140 19.22 -3.74 2.70
N GLU A 141 19.42 -4.81 3.46
CA GLU A 141 20.39 -5.87 3.17
C GLU A 141 19.98 -6.81 2.02
N GLY A 142 18.73 -6.78 1.58
CA GLY A 142 18.27 -7.60 0.44
C GLY A 142 16.82 -8.08 0.51
N GLY A 143 15.94 -7.40 1.24
CA GLY A 143 14.54 -7.79 1.37
C GLY A 143 13.66 -7.38 0.18
N LYS A 144 12.39 -7.78 0.20
CA LYS A 144 11.39 -7.47 -0.85
C LYS A 144 11.32 -5.99 -1.21
N TYR A 145 11.54 -5.10 -0.24
CA TYR A 145 11.44 -3.65 -0.44
C TYR A 145 12.81 -2.97 -0.60
N HIS A 146 13.90 -3.72 -0.79
CA HIS A 146 15.26 -3.18 -0.78
C HIS A 146 15.47 -2.04 -1.80
N ILE A 147 14.95 -2.18 -3.03
CA ILE A 147 15.10 -1.18 -4.10
C ILE A 147 14.43 0.12 -3.68
N LEU A 148 13.17 0.02 -3.25
CA LEU A 148 12.35 1.16 -2.88
C LEU A 148 12.91 1.91 -1.67
N LEU A 149 13.38 1.18 -0.65
CA LEU A 149 13.97 1.80 0.53
C LEU A 149 15.32 2.44 0.19
N LYS A 150 16.19 1.76 -0.56
CA LYS A 150 17.51 2.27 -0.92
C LYS A 150 17.45 3.50 -1.82
N GLU A 151 16.53 3.55 -2.77
CA GLU A 151 16.37 4.68 -3.69
C GLU A 151 15.80 5.93 -3.02
N ASN A 152 15.05 5.77 -1.92
CA ASN A 152 14.39 6.87 -1.23
C ASN A 152 15.05 7.20 0.12
N LEU A 153 16.14 6.52 0.50
CA LEU A 153 16.85 6.78 1.76
C LEU A 153 17.65 8.07 1.65
N GLU A 154 17.36 9.05 2.51
CA GLU A 154 18.07 10.33 2.54
C GLU A 154 19.15 10.35 3.61
N THR A 155 18.83 9.91 4.82
CA THR A 155 19.75 9.98 5.96
C THR A 155 19.48 8.83 6.91
N HIS A 156 20.55 8.29 7.48
CA HIS A 156 20.51 7.31 8.56
C HIS A 156 21.20 7.94 9.78
N ASP A 157 20.43 8.22 10.82
CA ASP A 157 20.94 8.72 12.09
C ASP A 157 20.72 7.67 13.19
N PRO A 158 21.76 6.88 13.54
CA PRO A 158 21.66 5.85 14.55
C PRO A 158 21.51 6.42 15.98
N LYS A 159 21.62 7.74 16.15
CA LYS A 159 21.44 8.43 17.43
C LYS A 159 20.09 9.13 17.55
N ALA A 160 19.22 9.03 16.53
CA ALA A 160 17.89 9.59 16.60
C ALA A 160 17.09 8.96 17.74
N ASN A 161 16.29 9.80 18.42
CA ASN A 161 15.32 9.33 19.40
C ASN A 161 14.12 8.75 18.64
N GLY A 162 14.06 7.42 18.50
CA GLY A 162 12.99 6.73 17.77
C GLY A 162 13.41 6.15 16.43
N PHE A 163 12.72 6.54 15.36
CA PHE A 163 12.97 6.02 14.02
C PHE A 163 14.27 6.58 13.43
N ALA A 164 15.22 5.71 13.10
CA ALA A 164 16.59 6.10 12.73
C ALA A 164 16.77 6.53 11.26
N TYR A 165 15.74 6.33 10.42
CA TYR A 165 15.84 6.49 8.98
C TYR A 165 14.96 7.64 8.49
N SER A 166 15.53 8.54 7.70
CA SER A 166 14.78 9.57 6.97
C SER A 166 14.66 9.19 5.50
N PHE A 167 13.44 9.27 4.96
CA PHE A 167 13.14 8.95 3.58
C PHE A 167 12.51 10.13 2.85
N THR A 168 12.75 10.19 1.55
CA THR A 168 12.17 11.21 0.68
C THR A 168 10.65 11.11 0.68
N TYR A 169 10.00 12.27 0.50
CA TYR A 169 8.54 12.42 0.35
C TYR A 169 7.89 11.57 -0.77
N ARG A 170 8.71 10.95 -1.64
CA ARG A 170 8.26 10.05 -2.71
C ARG A 170 7.95 8.65 -2.22
N LEU A 171 8.43 8.25 -1.04
CA LEU A 171 8.13 6.95 -0.46
C LEU A 171 6.62 6.89 -0.14
N LYS A 172 5.94 5.89 -0.70
CA LYS A 172 4.49 5.73 -0.53
C LYS A 172 4.16 5.44 0.94
N PRO A 173 3.19 6.14 1.56
CA PRO A 173 2.75 5.82 2.91
C PRO A 173 2.11 4.42 2.94
N GLY A 174 2.40 3.68 4.02
CA GLY A 174 1.95 2.32 4.27
C GLY A 174 3.03 1.26 4.04
N ILE A 175 4.23 1.62 3.56
CA ILE A 175 5.31 0.64 3.38
C ILE A 175 5.79 0.12 4.74
N PHE A 176 5.99 0.99 5.72
CA PHE A 176 6.37 0.58 7.08
C PHE A 176 5.27 -0.24 7.74
N THR A 177 4.02 0.19 7.57
CA THR A 177 2.85 -0.59 8.00
C THR A 177 2.84 -2.00 7.40
N GLN A 178 3.20 -2.14 6.12
CA GLN A 178 3.25 -3.44 5.47
C GLN A 178 4.40 -4.30 5.98
N LEU A 179 5.59 -3.73 6.23
CA LEU A 179 6.71 -4.44 6.85
C LEU A 179 6.33 -5.01 8.22
N VAL A 180 5.69 -4.18 9.05
CA VAL A 180 5.21 -4.58 10.36
C VAL A 180 4.13 -5.66 10.24
N SER A 181 3.17 -5.50 9.32
CA SER A 181 2.12 -6.49 9.06
C SER A 181 2.69 -7.85 8.66
N ASP A 182 3.69 -7.87 7.77
CA ASP A 182 4.33 -9.10 7.31
C ASP A 182 5.11 -9.79 8.46
N GLU A 183 5.79 -9.03 9.32
CA GLU A 183 6.47 -9.61 10.49
C GLU A 183 5.48 -10.13 11.54
N ILE A 184 4.38 -9.40 11.80
CA ILE A 184 3.31 -9.87 12.70
C ILE A 184 2.75 -11.21 12.21
N LYS A 185 2.47 -11.35 10.91
CA LYS A 185 1.98 -12.61 10.33
C LYS A 185 2.98 -13.75 10.54
N LYS A 186 4.25 -13.49 10.25
CA LYS A 186 5.33 -14.46 10.46
C LYS A 186 5.43 -14.89 11.93
N GLU A 187 5.27 -13.96 12.87
CA GLU A 187 5.28 -14.27 14.30
C GLU A 187 4.04 -15.05 14.76
N LYS A 188 2.87 -14.82 14.14
CA LYS A 188 1.65 -15.60 14.37
C LYS A 188 1.73 -17.00 13.77
N ASP A 189 2.33 -17.15 12.60
CA ASP A 189 2.56 -18.45 11.97
C ASP A 189 3.52 -19.30 12.82
N ALA A 190 4.50 -18.66 13.47
CA ALA A 190 5.42 -19.32 14.39
C ALA A 190 4.79 -19.63 15.76
N ASP A 191 3.94 -18.73 16.28
CA ASP A 191 3.22 -18.88 17.54
C ASP A 191 1.77 -18.39 17.41
N PRO A 192 0.83 -19.30 17.11
CA PRO A 192 -0.58 -18.95 16.95
C PRO A 192 -1.21 -18.40 18.23
N GLY A 193 -0.62 -18.64 19.41
CA GLY A 193 -1.11 -18.13 20.69
C GLY A 193 -0.74 -16.67 20.97
N ALA A 194 0.14 -16.08 20.17
CA ALA A 194 0.62 -14.71 20.37
C ALA A 194 -0.46 -13.67 20.05
N GLY A 195 -1.18 -13.22 21.08
CA GLY A 195 -2.26 -12.24 20.94
C GLY A 195 -1.88 -10.77 21.15
N ARG A 196 -0.65 -10.49 21.60
CA ARG A 196 -0.18 -9.12 21.90
C ARG A 196 1.14 -8.84 21.22
N PHE A 197 1.23 -7.66 20.61
CA PHE A 197 2.45 -7.20 19.93
C PHE A 197 2.86 -5.83 20.47
N LEU A 198 4.15 -5.66 20.76
CA LEU A 198 4.77 -4.40 21.12
C LEU A 198 5.63 -3.92 19.94
N LEU A 199 5.22 -2.81 19.33
CA LEU A 199 5.90 -2.22 18.19
C LEU A 199 6.81 -1.09 18.67
N LEU A 200 8.13 -1.23 18.46
CA LEU A 200 9.12 -0.22 18.81
C LEU A 200 9.41 0.69 17.63
N ASN A 201 9.69 1.96 17.93
CA ASN A 201 10.01 3.01 16.96
C ASN A 201 8.92 3.20 15.89
N TYR A 202 7.67 2.90 16.27
CA TYR A 202 6.50 2.94 15.39
C TYR A 202 5.31 3.57 16.12
N PRO A 203 4.49 4.40 15.44
CA PRO A 203 4.59 4.81 14.04
C PRO A 203 5.55 6.00 13.83
N PRO A 204 6.26 6.08 12.69
CA PRO A 204 7.19 7.18 12.40
C PRO A 204 6.47 8.48 12.00
N ASN A 205 5.22 8.39 11.54
CA ASN A 205 4.40 9.55 11.18
C ASN A 205 2.90 9.23 11.29
N ILE A 206 2.06 10.26 11.30
CA ILE A 206 0.59 10.14 11.41
C ILE A 206 -0.01 9.35 10.24
N LYS A 207 0.54 9.48 9.03
CA LYS A 207 0.00 8.76 7.85
C LYS A 207 0.18 7.25 7.99
N GLU A 208 1.30 6.80 8.55
CA GLU A 208 1.53 5.39 8.89
C GLU A 208 0.60 4.94 10.01
N ALA A 209 0.40 5.74 11.06
CA ALA A 209 -0.54 5.44 12.13
C ALA A 209 -1.95 5.15 11.58
N ILE A 210 -2.47 6.04 10.73
CA ILE A 210 -3.78 5.86 10.09
C ILE A 210 -3.81 4.58 9.23
N LYS A 211 -2.72 4.27 8.52
CA LYS A 211 -2.63 3.05 7.70
C LYS A 211 -2.56 1.79 8.55
N PHE A 212 -1.92 1.86 9.70
CA PHE A 212 -1.88 0.79 10.68
C PHE A 212 -3.29 0.44 11.18
N GLU A 213 -4.05 1.45 11.58
CA GLU A 213 -5.42 1.28 12.06
C GLU A 213 -6.34 0.66 11.00
N GLN A 214 -6.12 1.04 9.73
CA GLN A 214 -6.92 0.57 8.60
C GLN A 214 -6.62 -0.87 8.20
N ASN A 215 -5.36 -1.30 8.27
CA ASN A 215 -4.88 -2.54 7.62
C ASN A 215 -4.35 -3.60 8.59
N VAL A 216 -3.94 -3.21 9.81
CA VAL A 216 -3.24 -4.11 10.73
C VAL A 216 -4.07 -4.35 11.97
N CYS A 217 -4.33 -3.33 12.77
CA CYS A 217 -4.96 -3.47 14.09
C CYS A 217 -6.02 -2.41 14.31
N SER A 218 -7.21 -2.79 14.80
CA SER A 218 -8.20 -1.80 15.26
C SER A 218 -8.03 -1.38 16.73
N ARG A 219 -7.27 -2.14 17.52
CA ARG A 219 -7.02 -1.92 18.94
C ARG A 219 -5.54 -1.66 19.18
N ASP A 220 -5.12 -0.49 18.75
CA ASP A 220 -3.81 0.05 19.04
C ASP A 220 -3.85 0.98 20.26
N THR A 221 -2.86 0.84 21.12
CA THR A 221 -2.65 1.71 22.29
C THR A 221 -1.26 2.30 22.21
N LEU A 222 -1.15 3.62 22.24
CA LEU A 222 0.15 4.30 22.26
C LEU A 222 0.68 4.31 23.69
N LEU A 223 1.88 3.76 23.89
CA LEU A 223 2.60 3.79 25.15
C LEU A 223 3.58 4.95 25.15
N VAL A 224 3.50 5.80 26.18
CA VAL A 224 4.40 6.95 26.35
C VAL A 224 5.28 6.72 27.58
N LEU A 225 6.61 6.73 27.38
CA LEU A 225 7.60 6.42 28.42
C LEU A 225 7.82 7.60 29.39
N LYS A 226 7.91 8.84 28.89
CA LYS A 226 7.97 10.12 29.63
C LYS A 226 7.57 11.28 28.71
N ASP A 227 7.25 12.42 29.32
CA ASP A 227 6.76 13.67 28.73
C ASP A 227 7.65 14.16 27.56
N GLU A 228 7.36 13.66 26.36
CA GLU A 228 7.86 14.23 25.11
C GLU A 228 6.76 15.15 24.59
N GLU A 229 6.88 16.44 24.89
CA GLU A 229 5.84 17.44 24.70
C GLU A 229 5.60 17.82 23.22
N ASP A 230 6.49 17.45 22.30
CA ASP A 230 6.49 17.97 20.92
C ASP A 230 6.52 16.87 19.84
N ASN A 231 5.66 15.85 19.93
CA ASN A 231 5.53 14.85 18.87
C ASN A 231 4.11 14.84 18.29
N ASN A 232 3.97 15.28 17.03
CA ASN A 232 2.68 15.33 16.31
C ASN A 232 1.94 13.98 16.30
N VAL A 233 2.67 12.87 16.40
CA VAL A 233 2.09 11.53 16.51
C VAL A 233 1.40 11.35 17.86
N VAL A 234 2.01 11.81 18.96
CA VAL A 234 1.42 11.72 20.31
C VAL A 234 0.16 12.58 20.36
N GLU A 235 0.20 13.82 19.89
CA GLU A 235 -0.97 14.71 19.81
C GLU A 235 -2.13 14.04 19.05
N TYR A 236 -1.83 13.40 17.91
CA TYR A 236 -2.84 12.65 17.16
C TYR A 236 -3.49 11.54 18.00
N PHE A 237 -2.70 10.72 18.71
CA PHE A 237 -3.25 9.65 19.55
C PHE A 237 -3.97 10.16 20.80
N GLU A 238 -3.64 11.36 21.27
CA GLU A 238 -4.33 12.05 22.36
C GLU A 238 -5.74 12.44 21.92
N THR A 239 -5.90 12.98 20.71
CA THR A 239 -7.23 13.34 20.17
C THR A 239 -8.19 12.16 20.03
N VAL A 240 -7.69 10.94 19.94
CA VAL A 240 -8.48 9.70 19.82
C VAL A 240 -8.55 8.89 21.12
N ASP A 241 -8.08 9.45 22.25
CA ASP A 241 -8.10 8.84 23.59
C ASP A 241 -7.44 7.44 23.68
N LYS A 242 -6.35 7.22 22.93
CA LYS A 242 -5.65 5.91 22.85
C LYS A 242 -4.30 5.86 23.57
N ILE A 243 -3.98 6.88 24.37
CA ILE A 243 -2.71 6.97 25.08
C ILE A 243 -2.79 6.26 26.43
N LYS A 244 -1.77 5.46 26.75
CA LYS A 244 -1.53 4.97 28.12
C LYS A 244 -0.10 5.28 28.54
N HIS A 245 0.06 5.79 29.75
CA HIS A 245 1.39 5.92 30.33
C HIS A 245 1.89 4.56 30.81
N VAL A 246 3.18 4.30 30.60
CA VAL A 246 3.81 3.02 30.97
C VAL A 246 3.70 2.73 32.48
N LYS A 247 3.59 3.78 33.31
CA LYS A 247 3.41 3.68 34.76
C LYS A 247 2.06 3.09 35.15
N ASP A 248 1.03 3.33 34.34
CA ASP A 248 -0.36 2.97 34.62
C ASP A 248 -0.75 1.62 33.99
N LEU A 249 0.20 0.94 33.34
CA LEU A 249 -0.03 -0.38 32.76
C LEU A 249 -0.31 -1.41 33.87
N PRO A 250 -1.54 -1.97 33.92
CA PRO A 250 -1.83 -3.09 34.81
C PRO A 250 -0.98 -4.30 34.40
N LYS A 251 -0.58 -5.13 35.37
CA LYS A 251 -0.05 -6.46 35.07
C LYS A 251 -1.20 -7.25 34.43
N LEU A 252 -1.06 -7.56 33.15
CA LEU A 252 -2.05 -8.30 32.39
C LEU A 252 -1.52 -9.70 32.18
N ASP A 253 -2.25 -10.72 32.62
CA ASP A 253 -1.90 -12.09 32.28
C ASP A 253 -1.81 -12.24 30.76
N PRO A 254 -0.88 -13.06 30.22
CA PRO A 254 -0.73 -13.28 28.79
C PRO A 254 -2.09 -13.58 28.17
N LEU A 255 -2.46 -12.86 27.10
CA LEU A 255 -3.66 -13.18 26.33
C LEU A 255 -3.40 -14.51 25.61
N GLU A 256 -3.77 -15.62 26.25
CA GLU A 256 -3.92 -16.88 25.54
C GLU A 256 -5.16 -16.75 24.65
N ILE A 257 -4.94 -16.53 23.35
CA ILE A 257 -6.01 -16.66 22.37
C ILE A 257 -6.31 -18.14 22.25
N SER A 258 -7.32 -18.59 23.00
CA SER A 258 -7.92 -19.90 22.82
C SER A 258 -8.52 -19.97 21.42
N HIS A 259 -7.80 -20.60 20.48
CA HIS A 259 -8.34 -21.03 19.18
C HIS A 259 -9.38 -22.16 19.30
N VAL A 260 -9.83 -22.53 20.51
CA VAL A 260 -11.08 -23.26 20.65
C VAL A 260 -12.16 -22.32 20.13
N ALA A 261 -12.56 -22.57 18.88
CA ALA A 261 -13.73 -22.03 18.25
C ALA A 261 -14.92 -22.32 19.16
N LYS A 262 -15.14 -21.45 20.15
CA LYS A 262 -16.46 -21.27 20.73
C LYS A 262 -17.27 -20.87 19.51
N PRO A 263 -18.25 -21.69 19.04
CA PRO A 263 -19.10 -21.27 17.95
C PRO A 263 -19.62 -19.91 18.37
N ALA A 264 -19.22 -18.87 17.63
CA ALA A 264 -19.69 -17.54 17.90
C ALA A 264 -21.22 -17.68 17.99
N PRO A 265 -21.89 -17.17 19.04
CA PRO A 265 -23.32 -16.93 18.88
C PRO A 265 -23.40 -16.15 17.58
N LEU A 266 -24.13 -16.70 16.60
CA LEU A 266 -24.30 -16.11 15.27
C LEU A 266 -24.61 -14.64 15.49
N LEU A 267 -23.55 -13.84 15.45
CA LEU A 267 -23.66 -12.41 15.57
C LEU A 267 -24.21 -12.13 14.20
N GLU A 268 -25.53 -11.98 14.14
CA GLU A 268 -26.26 -11.67 12.92
C GLU A 268 -25.35 -10.70 12.19
N THR A 269 -24.74 -11.19 11.12
CA THR A 269 -24.12 -10.33 10.13
C THR A 269 -25.15 -9.22 9.99
N PRO A 270 -24.79 -7.92 10.06
CA PRO A 270 -25.72 -6.91 9.65
C PRO A 270 -26.06 -7.32 8.23
N GLN A 271 -27.18 -8.02 8.07
CA GLN A 271 -27.73 -8.33 6.80
C GLN A 271 -28.05 -6.93 6.35
N LEU A 272 -27.15 -6.39 5.51
CA LEU A 272 -27.51 -5.34 4.58
C LEU A 272 -28.87 -5.77 4.10
N LYS A 273 -29.91 -5.08 4.58
CA LYS A 273 -31.31 -5.46 4.37
C LYS A 273 -31.34 -5.79 2.90
N MET A 274 -31.46 -7.09 2.56
CA MET A 274 -31.87 -7.45 1.22
C MET A 274 -33.10 -6.60 1.03
N LEU A 275 -33.05 -5.68 0.06
CA LEU A 275 -34.18 -4.81 -0.23
C LEU A 275 -35.32 -5.78 -0.47
N ALA A 276 -36.18 -5.91 0.53
CA ALA A 276 -37.14 -6.99 0.59
C ALA A 276 -37.98 -6.91 -0.69
N ASP A 277 -38.50 -8.03 -1.18
CA ASP A 277 -39.38 -8.05 -2.37
C ASP A 277 -40.66 -7.20 -2.20
N THR A 278 -40.83 -6.60 -1.02
CA THR A 278 -41.84 -5.61 -0.72
C THR A 278 -41.60 -4.31 -1.49
N GLN A 279 -42.67 -3.80 -2.09
CA GLN A 279 -42.69 -2.53 -2.77
C GLN A 279 -42.21 -1.40 -1.83
N PRO A 280 -41.24 -0.57 -2.24
CA PRO A 280 -40.71 0.49 -1.39
C PRO A 280 -41.81 1.48 -1.01
N SER A 281 -41.73 1.99 0.23
CA SER A 281 -42.66 3.00 0.76
C SER A 281 -42.71 4.25 -0.14
N GLN A 282 -43.82 5.00 -0.09
CA GLN A 282 -43.95 6.27 -0.81
C GLN A 282 -42.88 7.30 -0.40
N ASP A 283 -42.32 7.19 0.80
CA ASP A 283 -41.26 8.06 1.30
C ASP A 283 -39.84 7.56 0.99
N ALA A 284 -39.71 6.40 0.33
CA ALA A 284 -38.40 5.83 0.05
C ALA A 284 -37.59 6.70 -0.95
N PRO A 285 -36.24 6.69 -0.85
CA PRO A 285 -35.35 7.35 -1.80
C PRO A 285 -35.67 6.97 -3.25
N ALA A 286 -35.50 7.93 -4.17
CA ALA A 286 -35.79 7.74 -5.59
C ALA A 286 -34.99 6.57 -6.20
N ILE A 287 -33.76 6.35 -5.71
CA ILE A 287 -32.90 5.24 -6.14
C ILE A 287 -33.50 3.88 -5.77
N GLU A 288 -34.04 3.70 -4.56
CA GLU A 288 -34.64 2.42 -4.14
C GLU A 288 -35.88 2.08 -4.97
N LYS A 289 -36.73 3.09 -5.25
CA LYS A 289 -37.87 2.95 -6.15
C LYS A 289 -37.44 2.58 -7.56
N ALA A 290 -36.36 3.21 -8.05
CA ALA A 290 -35.85 2.95 -9.39
C ALA A 290 -35.31 1.52 -9.52
N GLN A 291 -34.53 1.09 -8.53
CA GLN A 291 -33.98 -0.25 -8.43
C GLN A 291 -35.08 -1.31 -8.34
N TRP A 292 -36.13 -1.08 -7.55
CA TRP A 292 -37.29 -1.98 -7.48
C TRP A 292 -38.02 -2.11 -8.82
N GLN A 293 -38.24 -1.00 -9.54
CA GLN A 293 -38.88 -1.04 -10.85
C GLN A 293 -38.03 -1.75 -11.91
N LEU A 294 -36.70 -1.57 -11.88
CA LEU A 294 -35.80 -2.32 -12.76
C LEU A 294 -35.85 -3.83 -12.49
N ARG A 295 -35.99 -4.26 -11.23
CA ARG A 295 -36.21 -5.67 -10.88
C ARG A 295 -37.48 -6.23 -11.51
N GLN A 296 -38.60 -5.49 -11.43
CA GLN A 296 -39.87 -5.90 -12.05
C GLN A 296 -39.76 -6.04 -13.57
N LEU A 297 -38.88 -5.26 -14.20
CA LEU A 297 -38.60 -5.33 -15.64
C LEU A 297 -37.56 -6.39 -16.02
N GLY A 298 -37.02 -7.15 -15.06
CA GLY A 298 -35.95 -8.13 -15.30
C GLY A 298 -34.62 -7.48 -15.74
N GLN A 299 -34.44 -6.18 -15.48
CA GLN A 299 -33.26 -5.42 -15.86
C GLN A 299 -32.23 -5.41 -14.72
N PRO A 300 -30.92 -5.27 -15.02
CA PRO A 300 -29.91 -5.14 -13.99
C PRO A 300 -30.18 -3.90 -13.15
N ILE A 301 -30.04 -4.04 -11.83
CA ILE A 301 -30.33 -2.97 -10.86
C ILE A 301 -29.35 -1.80 -11.04
N ARG A 302 -28.10 -2.09 -11.42
CA ARG A 302 -27.03 -1.12 -11.67
C ARG A 302 -26.01 -1.70 -12.65
N GLN A 303 -25.45 -0.87 -13.52
CA GLN A 303 -24.27 -1.21 -14.33
C GLN A 303 -23.00 -0.60 -13.72
N TYR A 304 -21.85 -1.19 -14.02
CA TYR A 304 -20.56 -0.71 -13.51
C TYR A 304 -20.30 0.74 -13.94
N GLY A 305 -20.00 1.60 -12.96
CA GLY A 305 -19.73 3.02 -13.17
C GLY A 305 -20.96 3.92 -13.25
N GLU A 306 -22.18 3.39 -13.14
CA GLU A 306 -23.39 4.21 -13.09
C GLU A 306 -23.54 4.89 -11.73
N SER A 307 -23.77 6.21 -11.76
CA SER A 307 -24.23 6.98 -10.60
C SER A 307 -25.72 6.71 -10.31
N ASP A 308 -26.20 7.16 -9.16
CA ASP A 308 -27.61 6.98 -8.79
C ASP A 308 -28.55 7.73 -9.77
N GLU A 309 -28.09 8.84 -10.35
CA GLU A 309 -28.82 9.60 -11.38
C GLU A 309 -28.92 8.83 -12.70
N ASP A 310 -27.85 8.12 -13.08
CA ASP A 310 -27.80 7.30 -14.30
C ASP A 310 -28.81 6.16 -14.23
N VAL A 311 -28.92 5.50 -13.07
CA VAL A 311 -29.90 4.43 -12.84
C VAL A 311 -31.33 4.94 -13.00
N ILE A 312 -31.63 6.10 -12.43
CA ILE A 312 -32.96 6.73 -12.54
C ILE A 312 -33.24 7.14 -14.00
N THR A 313 -32.25 7.69 -14.69
CA THR A 313 -32.38 8.12 -16.09
C THR A 313 -32.60 6.94 -17.02
N ARG A 314 -31.89 5.82 -16.80
CA ARG A 314 -32.08 4.58 -17.54
C ARG A 314 -33.48 4.01 -17.33
N LEU A 315 -33.97 3.98 -16.09
CA LEU A 315 -35.34 3.56 -15.82
C LEU A 315 -36.36 4.44 -16.57
N LYS A 316 -36.15 5.76 -16.61
CA LYS A 316 -37.01 6.67 -17.38
C LYS A 316 -36.97 6.38 -18.87
N SER A 317 -35.83 5.95 -19.42
CA SER A 317 -35.70 5.58 -20.84
C SER A 317 -36.33 4.24 -21.22
N LEU A 318 -36.60 3.38 -20.23
CA LEU A 318 -37.22 2.06 -20.41
C LEU A 318 -38.76 2.08 -20.31
N LYS A 319 -39.35 3.22 -19.90
CA LYS A 319 -40.80 3.45 -19.84
C LYS A 319 -41.26 4.26 -21.03
#